data_AF-A0A1A0HEU3-F1
#
_entry.id   AF-A0A1A0HEU3-F1
#
_cell.length_a   1.000
_cell.length_b   1.000
_cell.length_c   1.000
_cell.angle_alpha   90.00
_cell.angle_beta   90.00
_cell.angle_gamma   90.00
#
_symmetry.space_group_name_H-M   'P 1'
#
loop_
_entity.id
_entity.type
_entity.pdbx_description
1 polymer ?
#
loop_
_entity_poly.entity_id
_entity_poly.type
_entity_poly.pdbx_seq_one_letter_code
_entity_poly.pdbx_strand_id
1 'polypeptide(L)'
;MDDDYENYSGEDEFNEDALNNADYDALYAALPEAKAQLQSYNPQIQDLDIKEALYYNYFEIPAALEELKSKFPRKKEELPPPRLSKLAMLAKLRA
;
A
#
# COMPACT_ATOMS: atom_id res chain seq x y z
N MET A 1 -15.12 11.81 -10.09
CA MET A 1 -14.19 12.31 -9.06
C MET A 1 -12.84 12.09 -9.67
N ASP A 2 -12.15 13.19 -9.95
CA ASP A 2 -10.88 13.24 -10.68
C ASP A 2 -9.79 12.49 -9.92
N ASP A 3 -9.34 11.36 -10.46
CA ASP A 3 -8.15 10.64 -10.00
C ASP A 3 -6.93 11.20 -10.75
N ASP A 4 -6.62 12.48 -10.54
CA ASP A 4 -5.31 13.05 -10.87
C ASP A 4 -4.32 12.67 -9.75
N TYR A 5 -4.10 11.37 -9.57
CA TYR A 5 -2.92 10.90 -8.84
C TYR A 5 -1.72 11.14 -9.75
N GLU A 6 -1.15 12.33 -9.64
CA GLU A 6 0.15 12.65 -10.17
C GLU A 6 1.11 11.53 -9.78
N ASN A 7 1.42 10.73 -10.78
CA ASN A 7 2.45 9.73 -10.76
C ASN A 7 3.75 10.46 -10.44
N TYR A 8 4.10 10.55 -9.15
CA TYR A 8 5.43 10.91 -8.63
C TYR A 8 6.44 9.88 -9.16
N SER A 9 6.69 9.93 -10.47
CA SER A 9 7.83 9.36 -11.17
C SER A 9 8.93 10.42 -11.18
N GLY A 10 9.23 10.98 -10.01
CA GLY A 10 10.42 11.79 -9.81
C GLY A 10 11.59 10.82 -9.66
N GLU A 11 12.62 10.98 -10.48
CA GLU A 11 13.86 10.19 -10.50
C GLU A 11 14.67 10.24 -9.19
N ASP A 12 14.13 10.87 -8.14
CA ASP A 12 14.69 10.94 -6.80
C ASP A 12 14.16 9.77 -5.96
N GLU A 13 14.81 8.62 -6.14
CA GLU A 13 14.64 7.46 -5.27
C GLU A 13 14.95 7.88 -3.83
N PHE A 14 14.02 7.64 -2.89
CA PHE A 14 14.18 8.03 -1.49
C PHE A 14 15.56 7.61 -0.95
N ASN A 15 16.39 8.59 -0.60
CA ASN A 15 17.75 8.35 -0.11
C ASN A 15 17.85 8.67 1.39
N GLU A 16 17.86 7.62 2.19
CA GLU A 16 17.99 7.71 3.65
C GLU A 16 19.28 8.43 4.10
N ASP A 17 20.38 8.28 3.36
CA ASP A 17 21.65 8.94 3.67
C ASP A 17 21.63 10.45 3.40
N ALA A 18 20.64 10.94 2.63
CA ALA A 18 20.44 12.35 2.37
C ALA A 18 19.57 13.05 3.42
N LEU A 19 18.94 12.30 4.34
CA LEU A 19 18.15 12.89 5.41
C LEU A 19 19.03 13.58 6.44
N ASN A 20 18.54 14.70 6.96
CA ASN A 20 19.14 15.30 8.16
C ASN A 20 18.75 14.49 9.41
N ASN A 21 19.46 14.69 10.52
CA ASN A 21 19.19 13.96 11.76
C ASN A 21 17.74 14.12 12.27
N ALA A 22 17.12 15.29 12.09
CA ALA A 22 15.77 15.53 12.59
C ALA A 22 14.73 14.74 11.79
N ASP A 23 14.88 14.71 10.48
CA ASP A 23 14.05 13.93 9.56
C ASP A 23 14.26 12.43 9.79
N TYR A 24 15.50 12.01 10.03
CA TYR A 24 15.83 10.62 10.36
C TYR A 24 15.14 10.18 11.65
N ASP A 25 15.21 11.00 12.70
CA ASP A 25 14.54 10.73 13.98
C ASP A 25 13.01 10.69 13.82
N ALA A 26 12.44 11.63 13.06
CA ALA A 26 10.99 11.66 12.78
C ALA A 26 10.53 10.43 11.98
N LEU A 27 11.30 10.04 10.98
CA LEU A 27 11.05 8.85 10.19
C LEU A 27 10.98 7.61 11.08
N TYR A 28 12.02 7.36 11.87
CA TYR A 28 12.08 6.18 12.73
C TYR A 28 11.10 6.22 13.92
N ALA A 29 10.62 7.41 14.30
CA ALA A 29 9.53 7.55 15.27
C ALA A 29 8.18 7.12 14.68
N ALA A 30 7.88 7.49 13.43
CA ALA A 30 6.61 7.19 12.76
C ALA A 30 6.56 5.81 12.08
N LEU A 31 7.70 5.30 11.64
CA LEU A 31 7.84 4.02 10.93
C LEU A 31 7.18 2.83 11.64
N PRO A 32 7.39 2.57 12.96
CA PRO A 32 6.79 1.42 13.62
C PRO A 32 5.25 1.48 13.61
N GLU A 33 4.66 2.67 13.75
CA GLU A 33 3.21 2.85 13.74
C GLU A 33 2.63 2.66 12.34
N ALA A 34 3.23 3.28 11.33
CA ALA A 34 2.82 3.10 9.93
C ALA A 34 2.93 1.63 9.51
N LYS A 35 4.05 0.97 9.86
CA LYS A 35 4.30 -0.45 9.56
C LYS A 35 3.28 -1.38 10.21
N ALA A 36 2.90 -1.15 11.46
CA ALA A 36 1.88 -1.97 12.13
C ALA A 36 0.51 -1.90 11.40
N GLN A 37 0.12 -0.70 10.96
CA GLN A 37 -1.13 -0.50 10.22
C GLN A 37 -1.07 -1.11 8.80
N LEU A 38 0.06 -0.98 8.12
CA LEU A 38 0.26 -1.51 6.77
C LEU A 38 0.42 -3.01 6.75
N GLN A 39 1.13 -3.62 7.70
CA GLN A 39 1.20 -5.08 7.82
C GLN A 39 -0.18 -5.71 7.98
N SER A 40 -1.06 -5.05 8.72
CA SER A 40 -2.47 -5.46 8.89
C SER A 40 -3.31 -5.29 7.61
N TYR A 41 -2.87 -4.44 6.69
CA TYR A 41 -3.56 -4.12 5.44
C TYR A 41 -3.03 -4.93 4.25
N ASN A 42 -1.72 -4.86 4.01
CA ASN A 42 -1.00 -5.61 2.99
C ASN A 42 0.45 -5.85 3.45
N PRO A 43 0.81 -7.08 3.86
CA PRO A 43 2.15 -7.41 4.36
C PRO A 43 3.23 -7.47 3.26
N GLN A 44 2.88 -7.23 1.99
CA GLN A 44 3.84 -7.20 0.88
C GLN A 44 4.47 -5.83 0.64
N ILE A 45 3.97 -4.78 1.30
CA ILE A 45 4.54 -3.44 1.20
C ILE A 45 5.94 -3.47 1.83
N GLN A 46 6.95 -3.01 1.09
CA GLN A 46 8.33 -3.05 1.58
C GLN A 46 8.59 -1.88 2.52
N ASP A 47 9.53 -2.06 3.45
CA ASP A 47 9.91 -0.98 4.37
C ASP A 47 10.38 0.28 3.62
N LEU A 48 10.99 0.13 2.44
CA LEU A 48 11.45 1.24 1.61
C LEU A 48 10.27 2.08 1.08
N ASP A 49 9.20 1.43 0.60
CA ASP A 49 7.96 2.11 0.17
C ASP A 49 7.33 2.90 1.33
N ILE A 50 7.37 2.34 2.55
CA ILE A 50 6.83 2.98 3.75
C ILE A 50 7.65 4.23 4.10
N LYS A 51 8.98 4.11 4.05
CA LYS A 51 9.88 5.23 4.33
C LYS A 51 9.70 6.36 3.33
N GLU A 52 9.63 6.01 2.05
CA GLU A 52 9.39 6.95 0.96
C GLU A 52 8.08 7.72 1.17
N ALA A 53 6.96 7.01 1.39
CA ALA A 53 5.67 7.64 1.61
C ALA A 53 5.66 8.53 2.87
N LEU A 54 6.29 8.09 3.97
CA LEU A 54 6.42 8.94 5.15
C LEU A 54 7.20 10.21 4.85
N TYR A 55 8.30 10.12 4.11
CA TYR A 55 9.12 11.27 3.75
C TYR A 55 8.36 12.29 2.89
N TYR A 56 7.72 11.84 1.81
CA TYR A 56 6.94 12.72 0.92
C TYR A 56 5.70 13.32 1.59
N ASN A 57 5.20 12.70 2.65
CA ASN A 57 4.07 13.19 3.44
C ASN A 57 4.50 13.89 4.74
N TYR A 58 5.75 14.38 4.85
CA TYR A 58 6.24 15.11 6.04
C TYR A 58 6.09 14.33 7.37
N PHE A 59 6.26 13.01 7.32
CA PHE A 59 6.10 12.07 8.43
C PHE A 59 4.68 12.00 9.01
N GLU A 60 3.69 12.50 8.27
CA GLU A 60 2.27 12.34 8.62
C GLU A 60 1.79 10.93 8.29
N ILE A 61 1.66 10.11 9.34
CA ILE A 61 1.15 8.74 9.25
C ILE A 61 -0.17 8.65 8.47
N PRO A 62 -1.22 9.46 8.72
CA PRO A 62 -2.49 9.29 8.03
C PRO A 62 -2.38 9.52 6.51
N ALA A 63 -1.62 10.53 6.10
CA ALA A 63 -1.43 10.87 4.69
C ALA A 63 -0.58 9.81 3.96
N ALA A 64 0.54 9.38 4.58
CA ALA A 64 1.38 8.32 4.03
C ALA A 64 0.62 6.99 3.85
N LEU A 65 -0.29 6.67 4.79
CA LEU A 65 -1.12 5.48 4.68
C LEU A 65 -2.15 5.57 3.55
N GLU A 66 -2.71 6.74 3.29
CA GLU A 66 -3.67 6.94 2.20
C GLU A 66 -2.99 6.74 0.83
N GLU A 67 -1.81 7.32 0.66
CA GLU A 67 -1.01 7.14 -0.55
C GLU A 67 -0.60 5.68 -0.74
N LEU A 68 -0.10 5.01 0.30
CA LEU A 68 0.30 3.61 0.23
C LEU A 68 -0.87 2.66 -0.01
N LYS A 69 -2.06 2.95 0.52
CA LYS A 69 -3.27 2.17 0.23
C LYS A 69 -3.75 2.36 -1.20
N SER A 70 -3.50 3.54 -1.79
CA SER A 70 -3.77 3.81 -3.19
C SER A 70 -2.79 3.06 -4.11
N LYS A 71 -1.49 3.13 -3.81
CA LYS A 71 -0.42 2.44 -4.57
C LYS A 71 -0.48 0.91 -4.42
N PHE A 72 -0.69 0.42 -3.21
CA PHE A 72 -0.70 -1.01 -2.88
C PHE A 72 -2.09 -1.41 -2.40
N PRO A 73 -3.04 -1.68 -3.31
CA PRO A 73 -4.37 -2.08 -2.92
C PRO A 73 -4.32 -3.32 -2.03
N ARG A 74 -5.28 -3.39 -1.09
CA ARG A 74 -5.43 -4.53 -0.18
C ARG A 74 -5.35 -5.81 -0.98
N LYS A 75 -4.52 -6.75 -0.53
CA LYS A 75 -4.49 -8.08 -1.10
C LYS A 75 -5.93 -8.59 -1.05
N LYS A 76 -6.59 -8.65 -2.21
CA LYS A 76 -7.85 -9.37 -2.33
C LYS A 76 -7.47 -10.78 -1.93
N GLU A 77 -7.92 -11.22 -0.75
CA GLU A 77 -8.10 -12.65 -0.54
C GLU A 77 -8.77 -13.12 -1.82
N GLU A 78 -8.11 -14.02 -2.56
CA GLU A 78 -8.71 -14.61 -3.75
C GLU A 78 -10.00 -15.26 -3.26
N LEU A 79 -11.10 -14.52 -3.38
CA LEU A 79 -12.42 -15.01 -3.07
C LEU A 79 -12.52 -16.28 -3.90
N PRO A 80 -12.72 -17.45 -3.26
CA PRO A 80 -12.81 -18.69 -4.01
C PRO A 80 -13.84 -18.47 -5.10
N PRO A 81 -13.56 -18.90 -6.34
CA PRO A 81 -14.41 -18.62 -7.49
C PRO A 81 -15.86 -18.90 -7.10
N PRO A 82 -16.81 -18.02 -7.47
CA PRO A 82 -18.20 -18.13 -7.01
C PRO A 82 -18.66 -19.56 -7.25
N ARG A 83 -18.98 -20.28 -6.16
CA ARG A 83 -19.39 -21.68 -6.25
C ARG A 83 -20.64 -21.73 -7.13
N LEU A 84 -20.49 -22.23 -8.35
CA LEU A 84 -21.60 -22.38 -9.28
C LEU A 84 -22.71 -23.17 -8.60
N SER A 85 -23.92 -22.59 -8.58
CA SER A 85 -25.13 -23.28 -8.12
C SER A 85 -25.27 -24.63 -8.82
N LYS A 86 -25.81 -25.65 -8.14
CA LYS A 86 -26.02 -27.01 -8.69
C LYS A 86 -26.74 -26.99 -10.06
N LEU A 87 -27.64 -26.02 -10.27
CA LEU A 87 -28.32 -25.79 -11.55
C LEU A 87 -27.36 -25.40 -12.68
N ALA A 88 -26.38 -24.54 -12.39
CA ALA A 88 -25.39 -24.10 -13.36
C ALA A 88 -24.40 -25.21 -13.74
N MET A 89 -24.07 -26.11 -12.79
CA MET A 89 -23.29 -27.31 -13.11
C MET A 89 -24.04 -28.26 -14.05
N LEU A 90 -25.35 -28.45 -13.83
CA LEU A 90 -26.16 -29.37 -14.64
C LEU A 90 -26.39 -28.85 -16.06
N ALA A 91 -26.45 -27.53 -16.25
CA ALA A 91 -26.51 -26.90 -17.56
C ALA A 91 -25.19 -27.05 -18.34
N LYS A 92 -24.03 -26.94 -17.68
CA LYS A 92 -22.72 -27.10 -18.31
C LYS A 92 -22.40 -28.55 -18.70
N LEU A 93 -22.99 -29.53 -18.02
CA LEU A 93 -22.86 -30.95 -18.37
C LEU A 93 -23.70 -31.40 -19.57
N ARG A 94 -24.61 -30.55 -20.05
CA ARG A 94 -25.50 -30.82 -21.19
C ARG A 94 -25.08 -30.12 -22.48
N ALA A 95 -23.99 -29.33 -22.46
CA ALA A 95 -23.43 -28.65 -23.63
C ALA A 95 -22.33 -29.48 -24.29
#